data_AF-A0A1F5EHW4-F1
#
_entry.id   AF-A0A1F5EHW4-F1
#
_cell.length_a   1.000
_cell.length_b   1.000
_cell.length_c   1.000
_cell.angle_alpha   90.00
_cell.angle_beta   90.00
_cell.angle_gamma   90.00
#
_symmetry.space_group_name_H-M   'P 1'
#
loop_
_entity.id
_entity.type
_entity.pdbx_description
1 polymer ?
#
loop_
_entity_poly.entity_id
_entity_poly.type
_entity_poly.pdbx_seq_one_letter_code
_entity_poly.pdbx_strand_id
1 'polypeptide(L)'
;MKQYFLNFIEKIKQIADSYSLLTATSPYNSRLLLVLTIIFSVFLIAGILTWMTMKSVASQKPPFQELRARLTTFLATIGGIGLVLTFFEWQTIPYLSSRLLILILIVIFLFWSYNFLRYIQRGFSWELAESERQERYKKYLPRSKLAGLPRVKLKNLDSKKRRKK
;
A
#
# COMPACT_ATOMS: atom_id res chain seq x y z
N MET A 1 22.86 29.17 2.82
CA MET A 1 22.07 27.91 2.91
C MET A 1 22.74 26.82 3.74
N LYS A 2 24.04 26.47 3.53
CA LYS A 2 24.73 25.42 4.31
C LYS A 2 24.71 25.61 5.84
N GLN A 3 24.88 26.85 6.33
CA GLN A 3 24.96 27.15 7.76
C GLN A 3 23.64 26.91 8.50
N TYR A 4 22.50 27.27 7.91
CA TYR A 4 21.19 27.01 8.48
C TYR A 4 20.87 25.51 8.54
N PHE A 5 21.34 24.74 7.55
CA PHE A 5 21.17 23.28 7.53
C PHE A 5 22.00 22.58 8.61
N LEU A 6 23.25 23.01 8.84
CA LEU A 6 24.10 22.50 9.91
C LEU A 6 23.51 22.77 11.29
N ASN A 7 23.04 24.00 11.53
CA ASN A 7 22.40 24.36 12.80
C ASN A 7 21.09 23.59 13.04
N PHE A 8 20.34 23.29 11.97
CA PHE A 8 19.14 22.46 12.04
C PHE A 8 19.45 21.00 12.41
N ILE A 9 20.50 20.43 11.81
CA ILE A 9 20.97 19.07 12.12
C ILE A 9 21.45 18.99 13.58
N GLU A 10 22.22 19.96 14.07
CA GLU A 10 22.65 20.00 15.47
C GLU A 10 21.47 20.10 16.43
N LYS A 11 20.47 20.94 16.11
CA LYS A 11 19.29 21.10 16.95
C LYS A 11 18.44 19.82 16.99
N ILE A 12 18.33 19.10 15.87
CA ILE A 12 17.70 17.77 15.83
C ILE A 12 18.47 16.78 16.69
N LYS A 13 19.81 16.79 16.62
CA LYS A 13 20.66 15.89 17.42
C LYS A 13 20.51 16.16 18.92
N GLN A 14 20.51 17.44 19.31
CA GLN A 14 20.36 17.87 20.70
C GLN A 14 18.97 17.52 21.26
N ILE A 15 17.91 17.67 20.45
CA ILE A 15 16.57 17.19 20.76
C ILE A 15 16.59 15.66 20.93
N ALA A 16 17.19 14.93 20.01
CA ALA A 16 17.24 13.47 20.04
C ALA A 16 18.00 12.89 21.25
N ASP A 17 19.03 13.60 21.75
CA ASP A 17 19.80 13.20 22.95
C ASP A 17 19.08 13.59 24.26
N SER A 18 18.33 14.70 24.27
CA SER A 18 17.66 15.25 25.46
C SER A 18 16.44 14.43 25.92
N TYR A 19 15.73 13.82 24.98
CA TYR A 19 14.75 12.78 25.27
C TYR A 19 15.50 11.46 25.15
N SER A 20 15.35 10.54 26.09
CA SER A 20 15.85 9.14 26.06
C SER A 20 15.24 8.28 24.94
N LEU A 21 15.16 8.85 23.74
CA LEU A 21 14.69 8.29 22.47
C LEU A 21 15.80 7.47 21.78
N LEU A 22 17.07 7.79 22.09
CA LEU A 22 18.27 7.10 21.61
C LEU A 22 18.84 6.06 22.58
N THR A 23 18.35 5.98 23.83
CA THR A 23 18.74 4.88 24.72
C THR A 23 18.26 3.56 24.13
N ALA A 24 19.23 2.77 23.66
CA ALA A 24 19.07 1.57 22.84
C ALA A 24 18.45 0.36 23.56
N THR A 25 17.96 0.52 24.79
CA THR A 25 17.45 -0.57 25.62
C THR A 25 15.99 -0.34 25.95
N SER A 26 15.12 -0.60 24.97
CA SER A 26 13.78 -1.07 25.30
C SER A 26 13.97 -2.39 26.07
N PRO A 27 13.33 -2.61 27.23
CA PRO A 27 13.39 -3.91 27.89
C PRO A 27 12.87 -4.95 26.90
N TYR A 28 13.75 -5.88 26.50
CA TYR A 28 13.48 -6.92 25.52
C TYR A 28 12.28 -7.75 25.99
N ASN A 29 11.08 -7.37 25.54
CA ASN A 29 9.86 -8.08 25.87
C ASN A 29 9.61 -9.08 24.75
N SER A 30 10.22 -10.25 24.90
CA SER A 30 10.17 -11.35 23.94
C SER A 30 8.74 -11.72 23.51
N ARG A 31 7.76 -11.59 24.41
CA ARG A 31 6.35 -11.85 24.10
C ARG A 31 5.77 -10.83 23.12
N LEU A 32 6.08 -9.56 23.33
CA LEU A 32 5.58 -8.46 22.49
C LEU A 32 6.16 -8.58 21.06
N LEU A 33 7.45 -8.85 20.97
CA LEU A 33 8.15 -9.11 19.70
C LEU A 33 7.56 -10.29 18.94
N LEU A 34 7.30 -11.40 19.63
CA LEU A 34 6.69 -12.60 19.04
C LEU A 34 5.30 -12.28 18.49
N VAL A 35 4.46 -11.56 19.24
CA VAL A 35 3.12 -11.15 18.79
C VAL A 35 3.19 -10.24 17.57
N LEU A 36 4.06 -9.22 17.54
CA LEU A 36 4.25 -8.38 16.35
C LEU A 36 4.71 -9.19 15.15
N THR A 37 5.66 -10.12 15.34
CA THR A 37 6.16 -10.99 14.28
C THR A 37 5.03 -11.81 13.66
N ILE A 38 4.18 -12.41 14.50
CA ILE A 38 3.01 -13.18 14.03
C ILE A 38 2.07 -12.26 13.25
N ILE A 39 1.73 -11.10 13.79
CA ILE A 39 0.81 -10.15 13.13
C ILE A 39 1.36 -9.77 11.76
N PHE A 40 2.61 -9.31 11.66
CA PHE A 40 3.19 -8.91 10.37
C PHE A 40 3.32 -10.08 9.38
N SER A 41 3.63 -11.28 9.87
CA SER A 41 3.65 -12.49 9.06
C SER A 41 2.26 -12.81 8.48
N VAL A 42 1.21 -12.73 9.31
CA VAL A 42 -0.18 -12.92 8.86
C VAL A 42 -0.56 -11.86 7.81
N PHE A 43 -0.18 -10.60 8.01
CA PHE A 43 -0.40 -9.53 7.03
C PHE A 43 0.29 -9.81 5.69
N LEU A 44 1.52 -10.30 5.73
CA LEU A 44 2.29 -10.65 4.53
C LEU A 44 1.67 -11.85 3.81
N ILE A 45 1.32 -12.92 4.53
CA ILE A 45 0.63 -14.10 3.99
C ILE A 45 -0.71 -13.70 3.36
N ALA A 46 -1.50 -12.86 4.04
CA ALA A 46 -2.75 -12.33 3.51
C ALA A 46 -2.53 -11.51 2.22
N GLY A 47 -1.46 -10.70 2.18
CA GLY A 47 -1.02 -10.01 0.95
C GLY A 47 -0.73 -10.98 -0.20
N ILE A 48 0.02 -12.05 0.06
CA ILE A 48 0.35 -13.06 -0.97
C ILE A 48 -0.91 -13.81 -1.42
N LEU A 49 -1.76 -14.24 -0.49
CA LEU A 49 -3.00 -14.95 -0.80
C LEU A 49 -3.96 -14.08 -1.62
N THR A 50 -4.10 -12.81 -1.27
CA THR A 50 -4.89 -11.86 -2.06
C THR A 50 -4.30 -11.64 -3.46
N TRP A 51 -2.97 -11.56 -3.58
CA TRP A 51 -2.30 -11.47 -4.88
C TRP A 51 -2.52 -12.71 -5.75
N MET A 52 -2.44 -13.92 -5.17
CA MET A 52 -2.69 -15.17 -5.89
C MET A 52 -4.15 -15.26 -6.35
N THR A 53 -5.09 -14.90 -5.49
CA THR A 53 -6.52 -14.91 -5.84
C THR A 53 -6.91 -13.83 -6.85
N MET A 54 -6.15 -12.73 -6.98
CA MET A 54 -6.36 -11.74 -8.04
C MET A 54 -6.25 -12.32 -9.46
N LYS A 55 -5.38 -13.32 -9.68
CA LYS A 55 -5.27 -13.99 -10.98
C LYS A 55 -6.49 -14.86 -11.30
N SER A 56 -7.07 -15.50 -10.28
CA SER A 56 -8.22 -16.40 -10.44
C SER A 56 -9.54 -15.63 -10.62
N VAL A 57 -9.66 -14.46 -10.01
CA VAL A 57 -10.89 -13.64 -10.00
C VAL A 57 -10.90 -12.63 -11.15
N ALA A 58 -10.60 -13.09 -12.37
CA ALA A 58 -10.62 -12.28 -13.59
C ALA A 58 -12.03 -11.76 -13.98
N SER A 59 -13.09 -12.30 -13.36
CA SER A 59 -14.50 -11.94 -13.64
C SER A 59 -15.08 -10.80 -12.79
N GLN A 60 -14.35 -10.25 -11.82
CA GLN A 60 -14.87 -9.11 -11.05
C GLN A 60 -14.79 -7.78 -11.82
N LYS A 61 -15.71 -6.87 -11.49
CA LYS A 61 -15.79 -5.54 -12.12
C LYS A 61 -14.43 -4.82 -11.99
N PRO A 62 -13.97 -4.11 -13.04
CA PRO A 62 -12.66 -3.44 -13.05
C PRO A 62 -12.34 -2.57 -11.82
N PRO A 63 -13.28 -1.79 -11.24
CA PRO A 63 -12.97 -0.96 -10.06
C PRO A 63 -12.60 -1.77 -8.81
N PHE A 64 -13.18 -2.96 -8.62
CA PHE A 64 -12.85 -3.80 -7.46
C PHE A 64 -11.48 -4.48 -7.60
N GLN A 65 -11.03 -4.73 -8.84
CA GLN A 65 -9.70 -5.28 -9.08
C GLN A 65 -8.60 -4.28 -8.75
N GLU A 66 -8.77 -3.00 -9.11
CA GLU A 66 -7.78 -1.97 -8.76
C GLU A 66 -7.70 -1.72 -7.25
N LEU A 67 -8.86 -1.71 -6.58
CA LEU A 67 -8.91 -1.57 -5.12
C LEU A 67 -8.19 -2.73 -4.42
N ARG A 68 -8.45 -3.97 -4.86
CA ARG A 68 -7.77 -5.17 -4.35
C ARG A 68 -6.27 -5.11 -4.63
N ALA A 69 -5.86 -4.71 -5.83
CA ALA A 69 -4.44 -4.58 -6.18
C ALA A 69 -3.70 -3.66 -5.20
N ARG A 70 -4.28 -2.47 -4.97
CA ARG A 70 -3.71 -1.47 -4.06
C ARG A 70 -3.71 -1.97 -2.62
N LEU A 71 -4.81 -2.60 -2.16
CA LEU A 71 -4.90 -3.16 -0.82
C LEU A 71 -3.86 -4.27 -0.60
N THR A 72 -3.67 -5.14 -1.59
CA THR A 72 -2.64 -6.17 -1.57
C THR A 72 -1.24 -5.56 -1.52
N THR A 73 -0.95 -4.52 -2.33
CA THR A 73 0.32 -3.80 -2.25
C THR A 73 0.52 -3.17 -0.87
N PHE A 74 -0.51 -2.57 -0.29
CA PHE A 74 -0.47 -2.01 1.07
C PHE A 74 -0.19 -3.06 2.14
N LEU A 75 -0.92 -4.18 2.13
CA LEU A 75 -0.69 -5.27 3.09
C LEU A 75 0.72 -5.84 2.94
N ALA A 76 1.20 -6.02 1.71
CA ALA A 76 2.53 -6.55 1.43
C ALA A 76 3.63 -5.56 1.87
N THR A 77 3.47 -4.26 1.63
CA THR A 77 4.45 -3.26 2.08
C THR A 77 4.48 -3.14 3.60
N ILE A 78 3.31 -3.09 4.25
CA ILE A 78 3.21 -3.01 5.72
C ILE A 78 3.76 -4.29 6.37
N GLY A 79 3.37 -5.47 5.89
CA GLY A 79 3.85 -6.75 6.40
C GLY A 79 5.35 -6.95 6.15
N GLY A 80 5.84 -6.59 4.95
CA GLY A 80 7.26 -6.68 4.60
C GLY A 80 8.13 -5.74 5.42
N ILE A 81 7.78 -4.46 5.49
CA ILE A 81 8.50 -3.46 6.29
C ILE A 81 8.43 -3.85 7.78
N GLY A 82 7.27 -4.28 8.26
CA GLY A 82 7.07 -4.74 9.63
C GLY A 82 7.98 -5.90 10.01
N LEU A 83 8.09 -6.94 9.17
CA LEU A 83 8.99 -8.06 9.42
C LEU A 83 10.47 -7.67 9.38
N VAL A 84 10.86 -6.80 8.44
CA VAL A 84 12.25 -6.32 8.37
C VAL A 84 12.64 -5.56 9.64
N LEU A 85 11.73 -4.74 10.19
CA LEU A 85 11.95 -4.05 11.46
C LEU A 85 12.09 -5.02 12.63
N THR A 86 11.16 -5.96 12.74
CA THR A 86 11.18 -6.95 13.80
C THR A 86 12.43 -7.82 13.73
N PHE A 87 12.92 -8.10 12.52
CA PHE A 87 14.20 -8.79 12.32
C PHE A 87 15.40 -7.96 12.81
N PHE A 88 15.42 -6.66 12.54
CA PHE A 88 16.48 -5.78 13.04
C PHE A 88 16.45 -5.60 14.56
N GLU A 89 15.26 -5.61 15.15
CA GLU A 89 15.08 -5.60 16.60
C GLU A 89 15.60 -6.91 17.23
N TRP A 90 15.37 -8.05 16.57
CA TRP A 90 15.91 -9.34 17.00
C TRP A 90 17.44 -9.42 16.93
N GLN A 91 18.04 -8.78 15.92
CA GLN A 91 19.50 -8.63 15.79
C GLN A 91 20.11 -7.60 16.78
N THR A 92 19.29 -6.98 17.64
CA THR A 92 19.71 -5.99 18.65
C THR A 92 20.64 -4.90 18.09
N ILE A 93 20.46 -4.51 16.82
CA ILE A 93 21.26 -3.45 16.18
C ILE A 93 20.87 -2.12 16.84
N PRO A 94 21.76 -1.49 17.62
CA PRO A 94 21.39 -0.42 18.55
C PRO A 94 20.84 0.84 17.87
N TYR A 95 21.23 1.09 16.61
CA TYR A 95 20.75 2.25 15.84
C TYR A 95 19.40 2.01 15.15
N LEU A 96 19.13 0.77 14.72
CA LEU A 96 17.91 0.43 13.97
C LEU A 96 16.72 0.13 14.89
N SER A 97 16.97 -0.28 16.13
CA SER A 97 15.93 -0.51 17.15
C SER A 97 15.54 0.77 17.91
N SER A 98 15.97 1.94 17.43
CA SER A 98 15.68 3.21 18.09
C SER A 98 14.22 3.64 17.89
N ARG A 99 13.64 4.30 18.89
CA ARG A 99 12.26 4.85 18.85
C ARG A 99 12.08 5.84 17.68
N LEU A 100 13.17 6.44 17.21
CA LEU A 100 13.21 7.29 16.03
C LEU A 100 12.82 6.55 14.75
N LEU A 101 13.24 5.30 14.58
CA LEU A 101 12.93 4.53 13.38
C LEU A 101 11.45 4.14 13.36
N ILE A 102 10.88 3.79 14.52
CA ILE A 102 9.43 3.60 14.71
C ILE A 102 8.67 4.88 14.35
N LEU A 103 9.12 6.06 14.80
CA LEU A 103 8.51 7.35 14.46
C LEU A 103 8.54 7.64 12.96
N ILE A 104 9.68 7.45 12.31
CA ILE A 104 9.81 7.59 10.85
C ILE A 104 8.85 6.63 10.14
N LEU A 105 8.74 5.40 10.63
CA LEU A 105 7.82 4.43 10.07
C LEU A 105 6.37 4.86 10.20
N ILE A 106 5.98 5.37 11.38
CA ILE A 106 4.65 5.89 11.62
C ILE A 106 4.35 7.05 10.66
N VAL A 107 5.31 7.94 10.39
CA VAL A 107 5.13 9.04 9.43
C VAL A 107 4.95 8.52 8.01
N ILE A 108 5.78 7.56 7.57
CA ILE A 108 5.66 6.93 6.25
C ILE A 108 4.32 6.20 6.13
N PHE A 109 3.93 5.48 7.17
CA PHE A 109 2.67 4.75 7.26
C PHE A 109 1.48 5.70 7.20
N LEU A 110 1.50 6.81 7.93
CA LEU A 110 0.47 7.85 7.91
C LEU A 110 0.37 8.48 6.52
N PHE A 111 1.50 8.80 5.89
CA PHE A 111 1.52 9.34 4.53
C PHE A 111 0.91 8.38 3.52
N TRP A 112 1.29 7.10 3.58
CA TRP A 112 0.71 6.05 2.73
C TRP A 112 -0.78 5.87 3.02
N SER A 113 -1.17 5.70 4.28
CA SER A 113 -2.56 5.53 4.72
C SER A 113 -3.46 6.69 4.27
N TYR A 114 -2.99 7.93 4.40
CA TYR A 114 -3.71 9.11 3.93
C TYR A 114 -3.95 9.07 2.41
N ASN A 115 -2.94 8.72 1.62
CA ASN A 115 -3.08 8.58 0.17
C ASN A 115 -4.06 7.47 -0.21
N PHE A 116 -4.06 6.36 0.52
CA PHE A 116 -5.00 5.26 0.32
C PHE A 116 -6.44 5.64 0.64
N LEU A 117 -6.67 6.29 1.80
CA LEU A 117 -7.99 6.79 2.19
C LEU A 117 -8.53 7.80 1.18
N ARG A 118 -7.70 8.74 0.73
CA ARG A 118 -8.07 9.73 -0.28
C ARG A 118 -8.49 9.05 -1.60
N TYR A 119 -7.82 7.97 -1.98
CA TYR A 119 -8.20 7.19 -3.16
C TYR A 119 -9.55 6.48 -2.99
N ILE A 120 -9.80 5.85 -1.83
CA ILE A 120 -11.09 5.21 -1.55
C ILE A 120 -12.23 6.25 -1.63
N GLN A 121 -12.06 7.40 -0.98
CA GLN A 121 -13.12 8.41 -0.89
C GLN A 121 -13.42 9.10 -2.23
N ARG A 122 -12.40 9.36 -3.07
CA ARG A 122 -12.58 10.14 -4.31
C ARG A 122 -12.53 9.33 -5.60
N GLY A 123 -11.74 8.26 -5.65
CA GLY A 123 -11.56 7.46 -6.88
C GLY A 123 -12.68 6.42 -7.07
N PHE A 124 -13.10 5.77 -5.98
CA PHE A 124 -13.96 4.60 -6.06
C PHE A 124 -15.38 4.91 -6.56
N SER A 125 -15.97 6.05 -6.17
CA SER A 125 -17.32 6.44 -6.58
C SER A 125 -17.39 6.85 -8.06
N TRP A 126 -16.38 7.55 -8.55
CA TRP A 126 -16.28 7.97 -9.95
C TRP A 126 -16.12 6.76 -10.90
N GLU A 127 -15.22 5.84 -10.56
CA GLU A 127 -14.96 4.65 -11.36
C GLU A 127 -16.17 3.69 -11.39
N LEU A 128 -16.93 3.58 -10.30
CA LEU A 128 -18.20 2.84 -10.29
C LEU A 128 -19.24 3.48 -11.22
N ALA A 129 -19.42 4.80 -11.14
CA ALA A 129 -20.40 5.53 -11.95
C ALA A 129 -20.07 5.44 -13.45
N GLU A 130 -18.80 5.56 -13.82
CA GLU A 130 -18.36 5.45 -15.21
C GLU A 130 -18.49 4.02 -15.74
N SER A 131 -18.17 3.02 -14.91
CA SER A 131 -18.40 1.59 -15.20
C SER A 131 -19.87 1.32 -15.51
N GLU A 132 -20.79 1.78 -14.65
CA GLU A 132 -22.22 1.60 -14.88
C GLU A 132 -22.73 2.34 -16.12
N ARG A 133 -22.25 3.56 -16.38
CA ARG A 133 -22.61 4.32 -17.59
C ARG A 133 -22.19 3.58 -18.85
N GLN A 134 -21.00 2.98 -18.87
CA GLN A 134 -20.54 2.18 -20.01
C GLN A 134 -21.33 0.87 -20.18
N GLU A 135 -21.73 0.21 -19.09
CA GLU A 135 -22.58 -0.99 -19.17
C GLU A 135 -23.98 -0.64 -19.69
N ARG A 136 -24.59 0.46 -19.22
CA ARG A 136 -25.87 0.96 -19.74
C ARG A 136 -25.74 1.35 -21.21
N TYR A 137 -24.73 2.11 -21.58
CA TYR A 137 -24.49 2.53 -22.97
C TYR A 137 -24.35 1.32 -23.91
N LYS A 138 -23.63 0.27 -23.50
CA LYS A 138 -23.51 -0.99 -24.27
C LYS A 138 -24.81 -1.75 -24.41
N LYS A 139 -25.71 -1.69 -23.41
CA LYS A 139 -27.01 -2.36 -23.45
C LYS A 139 -27.93 -1.75 -24.52
N TYR A 140 -27.82 -0.44 -24.77
CA TYR A 140 -28.70 0.28 -25.69
C TYR A 140 -28.10 0.52 -27.09
N LEU A 141 -26.83 0.16 -27.34
CA LEU A 141 -26.25 0.29 -28.68
C LEU A 141 -26.49 -0.95 -29.55
N PRO A 142 -27.08 -0.80 -30.75
CA PRO A 142 -27.19 -1.90 -31.70
C PRO A 142 -25.80 -2.36 -32.16
N ARG A 143 -25.61 -3.69 -32.24
CA ARG A 143 -24.31 -4.33 -32.52
C ARG A 143 -23.63 -3.85 -33.80
N SER A 144 -24.39 -3.34 -34.77
CA SER A 144 -23.88 -2.80 -36.04
C SER A 144 -23.07 -1.51 -35.88
N LYS A 145 -23.42 -0.62 -34.92
CA LYS A 145 -22.71 0.65 -34.71
C LYS A 145 -21.42 0.53 -33.89
N LEU A 146 -21.18 -0.62 -33.25
CA LEU A 146 -19.93 -0.88 -32.50
C LEU A 146 -18.70 -1.05 -33.42
N ALA A 147 -18.90 -1.42 -34.69
CA ALA A 147 -17.82 -1.63 -35.65
C ALA A 147 -17.17 -0.32 -36.15
N GLY A 148 -17.86 0.82 -36.03
CA GLY A 148 -17.39 2.12 -36.51
C GLY A 148 -16.67 2.99 -35.48
N LEU A 149 -16.48 2.51 -34.23
CA LEU A 149 -15.82 3.32 -33.20
C LEU A 149 -14.30 3.40 -33.44
N PRO A 150 -13.69 4.58 -33.23
CA PRO A 150 -12.25 4.77 -33.43
C PRO A 150 -11.44 3.75 -32.62
N ARG A 151 -10.44 3.13 -33.28
CA ARG A 151 -9.66 1.97 -32.78
C ARG A 151 -9.02 2.17 -31.39
N VAL A 152 -8.84 3.42 -30.96
CA VAL A 152 -8.35 3.75 -29.61
C VAL A 152 -9.30 3.19 -28.51
N LYS A 153 -10.62 3.20 -28.74
CA LYS A 153 -11.60 2.57 -27.83
C LYS A 153 -11.64 1.04 -27.96
N LEU A 154 -11.28 0.49 -29.12
CA LEU A 154 -11.23 -0.96 -29.35
C LEU A 154 -10.03 -1.62 -28.67
N LYS A 155 -8.90 -0.94 -28.48
CA LYS A 155 -7.72 -1.51 -27.80
C LYS A 155 -8.01 -1.91 -26.35
N ASN A 156 -8.87 -1.13 -25.66
CA ASN A 156 -9.37 -1.46 -24.31
C ASN A 156 -10.48 -2.52 -24.30
N LEU A 157 -11.13 -2.78 -25.44
CA LEU A 157 -12.14 -3.83 -25.59
C LEU A 157 -11.51 -5.17 -25.99
N ASP A 158 -10.46 -5.16 -26.81
CA ASP A 158 -9.75 -6.36 -27.27
C ASP A 158 -8.84 -6.94 -26.18
N SER A 159 -8.20 -6.09 -25.36
CA SER A 159 -7.49 -6.54 -24.15
C SER A 159 -8.41 -7.26 -23.15
N LYS A 160 -9.69 -6.90 -23.12
CA LYS A 160 -10.75 -7.53 -22.30
C LYS A 160 -11.26 -8.85 -22.90
N LYS A 161 -11.14 -9.06 -24.21
CA LYS A 161 -11.59 -10.27 -24.91
C LYS A 161 -10.52 -11.37 -24.97
N ARG A 162 -9.23 -10.99 -24.99
CA ARG A 162 -8.10 -11.95 -24.99
C ARG A 162 -7.82 -12.62 -23.64
N ARG A 163 -8.39 -12.13 -22.53
CA ARG A 163 -8.29 -12.75 -21.19
C ARG A 163 -9.40 -13.77 -20.88
N LYS A 164 -10.27 -14.08 -21.86
CA LYS A 164 -11.37 -15.06 -21.75
C LYS A 164 -11.11 -16.39 -22.48
N LYS A 165 -9.88 -16.63 -22.92
CA LYS A 165 -9.43 -17.95 -23.41
C LYS A 165 -8.42 -18.51 -22.44
#